data_AF-A0A2D1VIY9-F1
#
_entry.id   AF-A0A2D1VIY9-F1
#
_cell.length_a   1.000
_cell.length_b   1.000
_cell.length_c   1.000
_cell.angle_alpha   90.00
_cell.angle_beta   90.00
_cell.angle_gamma   90.00
#
_symmetry.space_group_name_H-M   'P 1'
#
loop_
_entity.id
_entity.type
_entity.pdbx_description
1 polymer ?
#
loop_
_entity_poly.entity_id
_entity_poly.type
_entity_poly.pdbx_seq_one_letter_code
_entity_poly.pdbx_strand_id
1 'polypeptide(L)' 'MKLAHWMYAGPAHIGTLRVASSFKNVHAIMHAPLGDDYFNVMRSMLERERNFTPATAS' A
#
# COMPACT_ATOMS: atom_id res chain seq x y z
N MET A 1 -3.76 23.52 11.05
CA MET A 1 -2.67 22.52 10.87
C MET A 1 -2.35 21.87 12.21
N LYS A 2 -1.84 20.64 12.22
CA LYS A 2 -1.45 19.92 13.45
C LYS A 2 -0.02 19.40 13.28
N LEU A 3 0.82 19.64 14.28
CA LEU A 3 2.17 19.07 14.30
C LEU A 3 2.09 17.64 14.87
N ALA A 4 2.56 16.66 14.09
CA ALA A 4 2.61 15.27 14.49
C ALA A 4 3.76 14.57 13.74
N HIS A 5 4.39 13.60 14.40
CA HIS A 5 5.43 12.74 13.81
C HIS A 5 5.04 11.24 13.87
N TRP A 6 3.90 10.92 14.48
CA TRP A 6 3.40 9.55 14.64
C TRP A 6 1.89 9.53 14.43
N MET A 7 1.41 8.45 13.81
CA MET A 7 -0.01 8.19 13.58
C MET A 7 -0.27 6.71 13.84
N TYR A 8 -1.36 6.40 14.56
CA TYR A 8 -1.77 5.02 14.82
C TYR A 8 -2.31 4.30 13.57
N ALA A 9 -2.88 5.07 12.62
CA ALA A 9 -3.47 4.55 11.40
C ALA A 9 -2.90 5.27 10.17
N GLY A 10 -2.64 4.50 9.11
CA GLY A 10 -2.19 5.03 7.82
C GLY A 10 -3.31 5.71 7.03
N PRO A 11 -2.98 6.30 5.87
CA PRO A 11 -3.96 6.96 5.00
C PRO A 11 -4.95 5.95 4.37
N ALA A 12 -6.10 6.45 3.93
CA ALA A 12 -7.21 5.61 3.45
C ALA A 12 -6.82 4.63 2.33
N HIS A 13 -5.93 5.05 1.41
CA HIS A 13 -5.52 4.21 0.29
C HIS A 13 -4.78 2.93 0.73
N ILE A 14 -4.08 2.93 1.87
CA ILE A 14 -3.44 1.71 2.40
C ILE A 14 -4.50 0.68 2.79
N GLY A 15 -5.66 1.11 3.30
CA GLY A 15 -6.79 0.23 3.58
C GLY A 15 -7.32 -0.44 2.31
N THR A 16 -7.57 0.34 1.26
CA THR A 16 -8.02 -0.18 -0.03
C THR A 16 -7.02 -1.15 -0.64
N LEU A 17 -5.72 -0.83 -0.58
CA LEU A 17 -4.67 -1.70 -1.09
C LEU A 17 -4.56 -3.01 -0.32
N ARG A 18 -4.74 -3.01 1.01
CA ARG A 18 -4.80 -4.24 1.81
C ARG A 18 -5.96 -5.14 1.39
N VAL A 19 -7.14 -4.55 1.13
CA VAL A 19 -8.31 -5.31 0.65
C VAL A 19 -8.03 -5.90 -0.73
N ALA A 20 -7.61 -5.10 -1.70
CA ALA A 20 -7.28 -5.58 -3.05
C ALA A 20 -6.22 -6.69 -3.03
N SER A 21 -5.17 -6.50 -2.22
CA SER A 21 -4.07 -7.42 -2.00
C SER A 21 -4.44 -8.77 -1.40
N SER A 22 -5.58 -8.85 -0.70
CA SER A 22 -6.06 -10.07 -0.04
C SER A 22 -6.79 -11.03 -1.00
N PHE A 23 -7.26 -10.51 -2.14
CA PHE A 23 -7.91 -11.31 -3.18
C PHE A 23 -6.88 -11.82 -4.19
N LYS A 24 -7.17 -12.99 -4.77
CA LYS A 24 -6.42 -13.51 -5.91
C LYS A 24 -6.93 -12.86 -7.19
N ASN A 25 -6.03 -12.59 -8.14
CA ASN A 25 -6.35 -12.02 -9.45
C ASN A 25 -7.03 -10.63 -9.41
N VAL A 26 -6.75 -9.83 -8.38
CA VAL A 26 -7.16 -8.42 -8.29
C VAL A 26 -5.89 -7.56 -8.31
N HIS A 27 -5.81 -6.61 -9.23
CA HIS A 27 -4.70 -5.65 -9.33
C HIS A 27 -5.21 -4.23 -9.10
N ALA A 28 -4.57 -3.51 -8.18
CA ALA A 28 -4.93 -2.13 -7.87
C ALA A 28 -4.01 -1.15 -8.61
N ILE A 29 -4.59 -0.10 -9.19
CA ILE A 29 -3.83 1.03 -9.74
C ILE A 29 -4.20 2.27 -8.93
N MET A 30 -3.20 2.95 -8.39
CA MET A 30 -3.37 4.16 -7.60
C MET A 30 -2.90 5.36 -8.41
N HIS A 31 -3.76 6.35 -8.58
CA HIS A 31 -3.34 7.65 -9.08
C HIS A 31 -2.57 8.39 -7.98
N ALA A 32 -1.24 8.38 -8.06
CA ALA A 32 -0.37 8.84 -6.99
C ALA A 32 1.01 9.27 -7.52
N PRO A 33 1.69 10.23 -6.86
CA PRO A 33 3.03 10.63 -7.24
C PRO A 33 4.06 9.52 -6.98
N LEU A 34 5.24 9.68 -7.60
CA LEU A 34 6.37 8.79 -7.39
C LEU A 34 6.75 8.71 -5.90
N GLY A 35 6.86 7.50 -5.36
CA GLY A 35 7.21 7.22 -3.97
C GLY A 35 6.04 6.79 -3.08
N ASP A 36 4.79 7.06 -3.48
CA ASP A 36 3.60 6.59 -2.76
C ASP A 36 3.35 5.07 -2.94
N ASP A 37 4.18 4.39 -3.74
CA ASP A 37 4.23 2.94 -3.91
C ASP A 37 4.98 2.19 -2.79
N TYR A 38 5.37 2.89 -1.71
CA TYR A 38 6.01 2.31 -0.51
C TYR A 38 5.19 1.16 0.14
N PHE A 39 3.90 1.05 -0.17
CA PHE A 39 3.09 -0.12 0.18
C PHE A 39 3.69 -1.45 -0.29
N ASN A 40 4.31 -1.47 -1.47
CA ASN A 40 4.95 -2.66 -2.03
C ASN A 40 6.13 -3.12 -1.15
N VAL A 41 6.89 -2.16 -0.60
CA VAL A 41 8.00 -2.43 0.33
C VAL A 41 7.47 -2.94 1.66
N MET A 42 6.48 -2.27 2.25
CA MET A 42 5.89 -2.71 3.52
C MET A 42 5.33 -4.13 3.43
N ARG A 43 4.56 -4.42 2.38
CA ARG A 43 3.92 -5.73 2.22
C ARG A 43 4.94 -6.84 2.02
N SER A 44 5.84 -6.69 1.06
CA SER A 44 6.86 -7.71 0.76
C SER A 44 7.73 -8.01 1.98
N MET A 45 8.13 -6.99 2.74
CA MET A 45 9.02 -7.17 3.89
C MET A 45 8.29 -7.70 5.13
N LEU A 46 7.17 -7.09 5.51
CA LEU A 46 6.49 -7.40 6.77
C LEU A 46 5.60 -8.64 6.68
N GLU A 47 4.92 -8.85 5.56
CA GLU A 47 4.14 -10.08 5.32
C GLU A 47 5.01 -11.22 4.77
N ARG A 48 6.28 -10.93 4.43
CA ARG A 48 7.23 -11.88 3.82
C ARG A 48 6.66 -12.54 2.57
N GLU A 49 5.95 -11.74 1.77
CA GLU A 49 5.29 -12.19 0.55
C GLU A 49 6.35 -12.66 -0.47
N ARG A 50 6.10 -13.82 -1.09
CA ARG A 50 7.03 -14.39 -2.09
C ARG A 50 6.77 -13.85 -3.49
N ASN A 51 5.57 -13.38 -3.73
CA ASN A 51 5.15 -12.84 -5.03
C ASN A 51 5.23 -11.31 -5.05
N PHE A 52 5.14 -10.73 -6.25
CA PHE A 52 5.00 -9.28 -6.37
C PHE A 52 3.65 -8.83 -5.81
N THR A 53 3.65 -7.68 -5.14
CA THR A 53 2.42 -7.05 -4.67
C THR A 53 1.62 -6.55 -5.89
N PRO A 54 0.32 -6.90 -6.03
CA PRO A 54 -0.50 -6.53 -7.19
C PRO A 54 -1.04 -5.10 -7.04
N ALA A 55 -0.12 -4.14 -6.93
CA ALA A 55 -0.41 -2.71 -6.82
C ALA A 55 0.61 -1.88 -7.63
N THR A 56 0.12 -0.89 -8.37
CA THR A 56 0.94 0.02 -9.18
C THR A 56 0.50 1.47 -8.96
N ALA A 57 1.46 2.39 -8.83
CA ALA A 57 1.19 3.83 -8.87
C ALA A 57 1.31 4.35 -10.31
N SER A 58 0.37 5.21 -10.72
CA SER A 58 0.30 5.85 -12.04
C SER A 58 0.14 7.36 -11.92
#